data_AF-A0A3N1GXM0-F1
#
_entry.id   AF-A0A3N1GXM0-F1
#
_cell.length_a   1.000
_cell.length_b   1.000
_cell.length_c   1.000
_cell.angle_alpha   90.00
_cell.angle_beta   90.00
_cell.angle_gamma   90.00
#
_symmetry.space_group_name_H-M   'P 1'
#
loop_
_entity.id
_entity.type
_entity.pdbx_description
1 polymer ?
#
loop_
_entity_poly.entity_id
_entity_poly.type
_entity_poly.pdbx_seq_one_letter_code
_entity_poly.pdbx_strand_id
1 'polypeptide(L)'
;MRLVRAGRRRFTGDAAVLADDDHRAQVTDYFADLVRPFGAGPVTGLSGQSYGEMAKALVAEVVPAAEPVDLLVLAFSIHDVWPGRATATYLSHVCPGTPMSFAVCDQGSASPFTGLRVIGDYGVRRALLVVVEQAALPYESAAATPSAHQGVAMLYERGPGTRVTEVRQHPGVQPDAVPELARRGVAELSAGHPGARVVLSDSLAAVWPDGPDHTRAPAGQPTTGVWWHLAGAGGGTVLVGDYDRELRYLCFAAVTVG
;
A
#
# COMPACT_ATOMS: atom_id res chain seq x y z
N MET A 1 13.43 6.11 10.02
CA MET A 1 14.03 6.10 8.67
C MET A 1 13.40 7.25 7.90
N ARG A 2 14.06 7.75 6.86
CA ARG A 2 13.49 8.81 6.00
C ARG A 2 13.19 8.22 4.63
N LEU A 3 12.12 8.71 4.02
CA LEU A 3 11.81 8.44 2.62
C LEU A 3 12.82 9.19 1.76
N VAL A 4 13.71 8.49 1.07
CA VAL A 4 14.75 9.10 0.21
C VAL A 4 14.39 9.07 -1.26
N ARG A 5 13.48 8.17 -1.65
CA ARG A 5 12.96 8.12 -3.01
C ARG A 5 11.59 7.48 -3.01
N ALA A 6 10.73 7.96 -3.87
CA ALA A 6 9.46 7.34 -4.13
C ALA A 6 9.12 7.39 -5.62
N GLY A 7 8.34 6.41 -6.06
CA GLY A 7 7.79 6.31 -7.41
C GLY A 7 6.32 5.95 -7.30
N ARG A 8 5.50 6.42 -8.25
CA ARG A 8 4.07 6.16 -8.28
C ARG A 8 3.59 6.02 -9.70
N ARG A 9 2.80 4.97 -9.97
CA ARG A 9 2.39 4.62 -11.32
C ARG A 9 0.95 4.13 -11.36
N ARG A 10 0.22 4.61 -12.36
CA ARG A 10 -1.04 3.99 -12.79
C ARG A 10 -0.71 2.92 -13.82
N PHE A 11 -1.38 1.79 -13.71
CA PHE A 11 -1.24 0.68 -14.65
C PHE A 11 -2.52 0.55 -15.46
N THR A 12 -2.36 0.31 -16.76
CA THR A 12 -3.45 0.24 -17.74
C THR A 12 -3.34 -1.06 -18.53
N GLY A 13 -4.47 -1.59 -18.96
CA GLY A 13 -4.54 -2.90 -19.62
C GLY A 13 -4.43 -4.03 -18.61
N ASP A 14 -4.11 -5.22 -19.12
CA ASP A 14 -4.00 -6.44 -18.34
C ASP A 14 -2.54 -6.83 -18.10
N ALA A 15 -2.32 -7.68 -17.10
CA ALA A 15 -1.03 -8.30 -16.83
C ALA A 15 -0.53 -9.06 -18.05
N ALA A 16 0.76 -8.96 -18.35
CA ALA A 16 1.35 -9.63 -19.51
C ALA A 16 1.21 -11.16 -19.40
N VAL A 17 1.20 -11.70 -18.18
CA VAL A 17 0.95 -13.13 -17.94
C VAL A 17 -0.39 -13.63 -18.48
N LEU A 18 -1.41 -12.76 -18.60
CA LEU A 18 -2.73 -13.13 -19.14
C LEU A 18 -2.77 -13.18 -20.68
N ALA A 19 -1.73 -12.67 -21.35
CA ALA A 19 -1.61 -12.76 -22.81
C ALA A 19 -1.33 -14.20 -23.28
N ASP A 20 -0.79 -15.05 -22.40
CA ASP A 20 -0.53 -16.46 -22.65
C ASP A 20 -1.79 -17.30 -22.41
N ASP A 21 -2.19 -18.11 -23.39
CA ASP A 21 -3.44 -18.87 -23.34
C ASP A 21 -3.43 -19.95 -22.25
N ASP A 22 -2.29 -20.62 -22.03
CA ASP A 22 -2.16 -21.68 -21.03
C ASP A 22 -2.22 -21.09 -19.61
N HIS A 23 -1.52 -19.99 -19.37
CA HIS A 23 -1.60 -19.25 -18.12
C HIS A 23 -3.02 -18.72 -17.87
N ARG A 24 -3.68 -18.18 -18.91
CA ARG A 24 -5.05 -17.68 -18.79
C ARG A 24 -6.02 -18.79 -18.41
N ALA A 25 -5.88 -19.98 -19.00
CA ALA A 25 -6.68 -21.14 -18.66
C ALA A 25 -6.45 -21.57 -17.20
N GLN A 26 -5.19 -21.68 -16.76
CA GLN A 26 -4.85 -22.05 -15.38
C GLN A 26 -5.42 -21.06 -14.35
N VAL A 27 -5.32 -19.77 -14.62
CA VAL A 27 -5.85 -18.72 -13.73
C VAL A 27 -7.38 -18.81 -13.67
N THR A 28 -8.03 -19.04 -14.82
CA THR A 28 -9.49 -19.20 -14.89
C THR A 28 -9.94 -20.40 -14.07
N ASP A 29 -9.30 -21.55 -14.23
CA ASP A 29 -9.62 -22.78 -13.48
C ASP A 29 -9.39 -22.60 -11.98
N TYR A 30 -8.26 -22.00 -11.60
CA TYR A 30 -7.95 -21.70 -10.20
C TYR A 30 -9.04 -20.86 -9.54
N PHE A 31 -9.45 -19.75 -10.17
CA PHE A 31 -10.45 -18.88 -9.58
C PHE A 31 -11.85 -19.49 -9.63
N ALA A 32 -12.22 -20.23 -10.68
CA ALA A 32 -13.47 -20.97 -10.74
C ALA A 32 -13.58 -22.00 -9.59
N ASP A 33 -12.50 -22.72 -9.28
CA ASP A 33 -12.44 -23.63 -8.14
C ASP A 33 -12.49 -22.88 -6.80
N LEU A 34 -11.76 -21.76 -6.67
CA LEU A 34 -11.74 -20.94 -5.46
C LEU A 34 -13.13 -20.43 -5.08
N VAL A 35 -13.92 -19.99 -6.06
CA VAL A 35 -15.22 -19.34 -5.80
C VAL A 35 -16.40 -20.30 -5.75
N ARG A 36 -16.25 -21.53 -6.24
CA ARG A 36 -17.31 -22.56 -6.26
C ARG A 36 -18.01 -22.74 -4.90
N PRO A 37 -17.32 -22.80 -3.74
CA PRO A 37 -17.98 -22.98 -2.44
C PRO A 37 -18.87 -21.80 -2.03
N PHE A 38 -18.65 -20.62 -2.62
CA PHE A 38 -19.37 -19.39 -2.31
C PHE A 38 -20.53 -19.11 -3.28
N GLY A 39 -20.79 -20.01 -4.23
CA GLY A 39 -21.85 -19.84 -5.22
C GLY A 39 -21.62 -18.69 -6.21
N ALA A 40 -20.40 -18.14 -6.25
CA ALA A 40 -20.00 -17.14 -7.22
C ALA A 40 -19.42 -17.81 -8.48
N GLY A 41 -19.49 -17.11 -9.61
CA GLY A 41 -18.93 -17.56 -10.88
C GLY A 41 -17.62 -16.81 -11.23
N PRO A 42 -16.77 -17.41 -12.07
CA PRO A 42 -15.69 -16.67 -12.71
C PRO A 42 -16.28 -15.62 -13.67
N VAL A 43 -15.59 -14.49 -13.85
CA VAL A 43 -16.02 -13.48 -14.84
C VAL A 43 -15.74 -13.95 -16.26
N THR A 44 -16.59 -13.55 -17.21
CA THR A 44 -16.30 -13.73 -18.64
C THR A 44 -15.30 -12.67 -19.09
N GLY A 45 -14.11 -13.09 -19.51
CA GLY A 45 -13.04 -12.17 -19.90
C GLY A 45 -12.14 -11.79 -18.73
N LEU A 46 -11.25 -12.71 -18.37
CA LEU A 46 -10.26 -12.51 -17.33
C LEU A 46 -9.42 -11.26 -17.60
N SER A 47 -9.36 -10.38 -16.62
CA SER A 47 -8.64 -9.10 -16.66
C SER A 47 -8.01 -8.82 -15.31
N GLY A 48 -7.09 -7.86 -15.26
CA GLY A 48 -6.45 -7.44 -14.01
C GLY A 48 -4.93 -7.40 -14.11
N GLN A 49 -4.28 -7.20 -12.97
CA GLN A 49 -2.86 -6.89 -12.89
C GLN A 49 -2.08 -7.90 -12.06
N SER A 50 -0.84 -8.16 -12.49
CA SER A 50 0.10 -8.95 -11.71
C SER A 50 0.87 -8.03 -10.77
N TYR A 51 0.79 -8.27 -9.46
CA TYR A 51 1.52 -7.47 -8.48
C TYR A 51 3.03 -7.65 -8.62
N GLY A 52 3.48 -8.82 -9.06
CA GLY A 52 4.88 -9.04 -9.41
C GLY A 52 5.34 -8.14 -10.57
N GLU A 53 4.52 -7.98 -11.60
CA GLU A 53 4.84 -7.11 -12.75
C GLU A 53 4.78 -5.62 -12.36
N MET A 54 3.73 -5.19 -11.66
CA MET A 54 3.57 -3.82 -11.18
C MET A 54 4.72 -3.42 -10.25
N ALA A 55 5.01 -4.25 -9.25
CA ALA A 55 6.06 -3.99 -8.28
C ALA A 55 7.45 -4.04 -8.92
N LYS A 56 7.71 -4.95 -9.86
CA LYS A 56 8.99 -4.97 -10.60
C LYS A 56 9.22 -3.67 -11.37
N ALA A 57 8.18 -3.14 -12.03
CA ALA A 57 8.29 -1.86 -12.73
C ALA A 57 8.62 -0.71 -11.77
N LEU A 58 7.98 -0.67 -10.60
CA LEU A 58 8.25 0.33 -9.56
C LEU A 58 9.63 0.16 -8.91
N VAL A 59 10.08 -1.07 -8.68
CA VAL A 59 11.44 -1.35 -8.17
C VAL A 59 12.49 -0.81 -9.13
N ALA A 60 12.34 -1.05 -10.43
CA ALA A 60 13.26 -0.55 -11.45
C ALA A 60 13.29 0.99 -11.53
N GLU A 61 12.18 1.65 -11.21
CA GLU A 61 12.08 3.12 -11.15
C GLU A 61 12.75 3.70 -9.90
N VAL A 62 12.54 3.07 -8.74
CA VAL A 62 12.91 3.65 -7.43
C VAL A 62 14.26 3.17 -6.92
N VAL A 63 14.71 1.96 -7.27
CA VAL A 63 15.91 1.33 -6.70
C VAL A 63 17.03 1.25 -7.75
N PRO A 64 18.13 2.01 -7.60
CA PRO A 64 19.29 1.92 -8.47
C PRO A 64 19.98 0.58 -8.27
N ALA A 65 20.54 0.02 -9.34
CA ALA A 65 21.24 -1.25 -9.29
C ALA A 65 22.41 -1.28 -8.28
N ALA A 66 23.02 -0.13 -7.97
CA ALA A 66 24.14 0.00 -7.04
C ALA A 66 23.73 0.19 -5.57
N GLU A 67 22.44 0.31 -5.25
CA GLU A 67 21.94 0.54 -3.90
C GLU A 67 21.18 -0.70 -3.40
N PRO A 68 21.86 -1.67 -2.76
CA PRO A 68 21.20 -2.90 -2.30
C PRO A 68 20.16 -2.57 -1.22
N VAL A 69 18.99 -3.18 -1.36
CA VAL A 69 17.90 -3.15 -0.39
C VAL A 69 18.06 -4.33 0.54
N ASP A 70 17.89 -4.10 1.84
CA ASP A 70 18.02 -5.14 2.86
C ASP A 70 16.66 -5.81 3.17
N LEU A 71 15.57 -5.03 3.03
CA LEU A 71 14.20 -5.43 3.36
C LEU A 71 13.20 -4.93 2.31
N LEU A 72 12.34 -5.80 1.82
CA LEU A 72 11.23 -5.48 0.93
C LEU A 72 9.91 -5.86 1.58
N VAL A 73 8.98 -4.92 1.66
CA VAL A 73 7.61 -5.18 2.11
C VAL A 73 6.65 -4.89 0.96
N LEU A 74 5.90 -5.89 0.55
CA LEU A 74 4.79 -5.77 -0.40
C LEU A 74 3.48 -5.66 0.38
N ALA A 75 2.73 -4.59 0.19
CA ALA A 75 1.45 -4.34 0.84
C ALA A 75 0.31 -4.26 -0.20
N PHE A 76 -0.78 -4.97 0.05
CA PHE A 76 -1.98 -4.96 -0.78
C PHE A 76 -3.21 -5.33 0.06
N SER A 77 -4.41 -5.16 -0.49
CA SER A 77 -5.67 -5.52 0.16
C SER A 77 -6.49 -6.51 -0.66
N ILE A 78 -6.48 -6.38 -1.99
CA ILE A 78 -7.08 -7.32 -2.92
C ILE A 78 -5.99 -8.26 -3.41
N HIS A 79 -6.31 -9.53 -3.68
CA HIS A 79 -5.32 -10.51 -4.14
C HIS A 79 -4.81 -10.20 -5.56
N ASP A 80 -3.63 -10.72 -5.88
CA ASP A 80 -2.98 -10.66 -7.20
C ASP A 80 -3.77 -11.49 -8.24
N VAL A 81 -3.83 -11.06 -9.50
CA VAL A 81 -4.45 -11.88 -10.58
C VAL A 81 -3.68 -13.18 -10.83
N TRP A 82 -2.42 -13.24 -10.39
CA TRP A 82 -1.56 -14.40 -10.56
C TRP A 82 -1.38 -15.18 -9.25
N PRO A 83 -2.23 -16.20 -8.96
CA PRO A 83 -2.22 -16.93 -7.69
C PRO A 83 -1.00 -17.85 -7.52
N GLY A 84 -0.36 -18.27 -8.62
CA GLY A 84 0.73 -19.24 -8.60
C GLY A 84 2.10 -18.70 -8.20
N ARG A 85 2.22 -17.44 -7.76
CA ARG A 85 3.52 -16.84 -7.40
C ARG A 85 3.49 -16.32 -5.97
N ALA A 86 4.49 -16.72 -5.19
CA ALA A 86 4.85 -16.02 -3.97
C ALA A 86 5.48 -14.67 -4.34
N THR A 87 4.64 -13.65 -4.57
CA THR A 87 5.07 -12.38 -5.18
C THR A 87 6.18 -11.67 -4.41
N ALA A 88 6.14 -11.63 -3.07
CA ALA A 88 7.21 -11.04 -2.27
C ALA A 88 8.55 -11.80 -2.44
N THR A 89 8.53 -13.13 -2.54
CA THR A 89 9.71 -13.95 -2.79
C THR A 89 10.24 -13.75 -4.21
N TYR A 90 9.36 -13.64 -5.21
CA TYR A 90 9.78 -13.26 -6.56
C TYR A 90 10.46 -11.88 -6.57
N LEU A 91 9.89 -10.92 -5.85
CA LEU A 91 10.40 -9.56 -5.79
C LEU A 91 11.77 -9.46 -5.11
N SER A 92 12.07 -10.31 -4.11
CA SER A 92 13.43 -10.32 -3.53
C SER A 92 14.48 -10.72 -4.57
N HIS A 93 14.17 -11.61 -5.51
CA HIS A 93 15.15 -12.00 -6.54
C HIS A 93 15.42 -10.92 -7.58
N VAL A 94 14.43 -10.07 -7.89
CA VAL A 94 14.59 -8.99 -8.89
C VAL A 94 14.98 -7.64 -8.27
N CYS A 95 14.84 -7.49 -6.94
CA CYS A 95 15.24 -6.29 -6.22
C CYS A 95 16.76 -6.33 -5.94
N PRO A 96 17.50 -5.24 -6.21
CA PRO A 96 18.92 -5.14 -5.86
C PRO A 96 19.17 -5.49 -4.38
N GLY A 97 20.17 -6.32 -4.10
CA GLY A 97 20.54 -6.74 -2.76
C GLY A 97 19.90 -8.05 -2.27
N THR A 98 18.95 -8.61 -3.01
CA THR A 98 18.23 -9.84 -2.62
C THR A 98 17.63 -9.75 -1.21
N PRO A 99 16.78 -8.74 -0.95
CA PRO A 99 16.31 -8.41 0.38
C PRO A 99 15.53 -9.56 1.03
N MET A 100 15.51 -9.59 2.35
CA MET A 100 14.45 -10.29 3.08
C MET A 100 13.10 -9.70 2.65
N SER A 101 12.08 -10.53 2.40
CA SER A 101 10.80 -10.03 1.90
C SER A 101 9.58 -10.49 2.70
N PHE A 102 8.63 -9.56 2.87
CA PHE A 102 7.33 -9.80 3.50
C PHE A 102 6.20 -9.41 2.55
N ALA A 103 5.09 -10.14 2.63
CA ALA A 103 3.80 -9.69 2.10
C ALA A 103 2.90 -9.34 3.29
N VAL A 104 2.26 -8.18 3.24
CA VAL A 104 1.22 -7.75 4.17
C VAL A 104 -0.08 -7.60 3.38
N CYS A 105 -1.02 -8.50 3.63
CA CYS A 105 -2.31 -8.57 2.95
C CYS A 105 -3.46 -8.64 3.95
N ASP A 106 -4.69 -8.54 3.45
CA ASP A 106 -5.94 -8.74 4.21
C ASP A 106 -6.11 -7.80 5.42
N GLN A 107 -5.52 -6.60 5.35
CA GLN A 107 -5.64 -5.55 6.36
C GLN A 107 -6.28 -4.27 5.83
N GLY A 108 -6.88 -4.30 4.64
CA GLY A 108 -7.50 -3.11 4.06
C GLY A 108 -6.48 -1.98 3.86
N SER A 109 -6.92 -0.74 4.13
CA SER A 109 -6.03 0.43 4.07
C SER A 109 -4.91 0.44 5.13
N ALA A 110 -4.97 -0.46 6.13
CA ALA A 110 -3.96 -0.56 7.17
C ALA A 110 -2.69 -1.33 6.75
N SER A 111 -2.73 -2.11 5.65
CA SER A 111 -1.60 -2.96 5.24
C SER A 111 -0.28 -2.19 5.04
N PRO A 112 -0.24 -0.98 4.45
CA PRO A 112 1.01 -0.25 4.28
C PRO A 112 1.53 0.34 5.60
N PHE A 113 0.64 0.69 6.54
CA PHE A 113 1.03 1.15 7.88
C PHE A 113 1.71 0.02 8.67
N THR A 114 1.17 -1.19 8.58
CA THR A 114 1.81 -2.39 9.12
C THR A 114 3.16 -2.62 8.44
N GLY A 115 3.26 -2.42 7.13
CA GLY A 115 4.54 -2.50 6.42
C GLY A 115 5.60 -1.51 6.93
N LEU A 116 5.20 -0.27 7.26
CA LEU A 116 6.08 0.70 7.90
C LEU A 116 6.54 0.28 9.29
N ARG A 117 5.68 -0.38 10.07
CA ARG A 117 6.09 -0.95 11.37
C ARG A 117 7.12 -2.06 11.19
N VAL A 118 6.90 -2.98 10.26
CA VAL A 118 7.88 -4.03 9.92
C VAL A 118 9.22 -3.40 9.57
N ILE A 119 9.23 -2.37 8.72
CA ILE A 119 10.46 -1.63 8.38
C ILE A 119 11.13 -1.03 9.62
N GLY A 120 10.35 -0.39 10.49
CA GLY A 120 10.86 0.20 11.74
C GLY A 120 11.48 -0.83 12.68
N ASP A 121 10.82 -1.98 12.87
CA ASP A 121 11.21 -3.02 13.81
C ASP A 121 12.47 -3.77 13.37
N TYR A 122 12.66 -3.97 12.05
CA TYR A 122 13.86 -4.62 11.51
C TYR A 122 15.10 -3.71 11.53
N GLY A 123 14.92 -2.38 11.53
CA GLY A 123 16.01 -1.42 11.74
C GLY A 123 17.15 -1.45 10.71
N VAL A 124 16.88 -1.98 9.51
CA VAL A 124 17.85 -2.14 8.41
C VAL A 124 18.33 -0.80 7.84
N ARG A 125 19.36 -0.83 6.99
CA ARG A 125 19.91 0.38 6.37
C ARG A 125 18.98 0.89 5.27
N ARG A 126 18.51 0.01 4.40
CA ARG A 126 17.59 0.30 3.30
C ARG A 126 16.40 -0.64 3.30
N ALA A 127 15.22 -0.06 3.26
CA ALA A 127 13.99 -0.81 3.15
C ALA A 127 13.10 -0.25 2.04
N LEU A 128 12.46 -1.12 1.27
CA LEU A 128 11.52 -0.77 0.23
C LEU A 128 10.11 -1.18 0.66
N LEU A 129 9.18 -0.24 0.72
CA LEU A 129 7.75 -0.51 0.81
C LEU A 129 7.15 -0.35 -0.58
N VAL A 130 6.52 -1.40 -1.09
CA VAL A 130 5.74 -1.37 -2.33
C VAL A 130 4.28 -1.60 -1.97
N VAL A 131 3.42 -0.63 -2.29
CA VAL A 131 1.97 -0.71 -2.10
C VAL A 131 1.32 -0.83 -3.46
N VAL A 132 0.49 -1.84 -3.67
CA VAL A 132 -0.22 -2.05 -4.94
C VAL A 132 -1.69 -2.35 -4.69
N GLU A 133 -2.53 -1.91 -5.61
CA GLU A 133 -3.95 -2.25 -5.64
C GLU A 133 -4.45 -2.35 -7.09
N GLN A 134 -5.53 -3.11 -7.29
CA GLN A 134 -6.12 -3.33 -8.61
C GLN A 134 -7.63 -3.14 -8.63
N ALA A 135 -8.16 -2.69 -9.77
CA ALA A 135 -9.58 -2.44 -9.98
C ALA A 135 -10.39 -3.66 -10.44
N ALA A 136 -9.75 -4.81 -10.62
CA ALA A 136 -10.36 -6.01 -11.18
C ALA A 136 -10.30 -7.18 -10.20
N LEU A 137 -11.34 -8.02 -10.24
CA LEU A 137 -11.39 -9.32 -9.60
C LEU A 137 -11.69 -10.36 -10.69
N PRO A 138 -11.07 -11.55 -10.63
CA PRO A 138 -11.25 -12.61 -11.62
C PRO A 138 -12.56 -13.41 -11.44
N TYR A 139 -13.45 -12.94 -10.57
CA TYR A 139 -14.71 -13.56 -10.22
C TYR A 139 -15.74 -12.51 -9.80
N GLU A 140 -17.02 -12.89 -9.85
CA GLU A 140 -18.12 -12.03 -9.43
C GLU A 140 -18.04 -11.75 -7.93
N SER A 141 -18.08 -10.47 -7.57
CA SER A 141 -18.01 -10.02 -6.18
C SER A 141 -18.82 -8.75 -5.99
N ALA A 142 -19.52 -8.66 -4.85
CA ALA A 142 -20.18 -7.44 -4.41
C ALA A 142 -19.22 -6.48 -3.67
N ALA A 143 -18.00 -6.93 -3.37
CA ALA A 143 -17.00 -6.10 -2.71
C ALA A 143 -16.58 -4.95 -3.64
N ALA A 144 -16.46 -3.75 -3.10
CA ALA A 144 -15.99 -2.61 -3.85
C ALA A 144 -14.52 -2.81 -4.24
N THR A 145 -14.20 -2.68 -5.52
CA THR A 145 -12.81 -2.62 -6.00
C THR A 145 -12.32 -1.18 -6.09
N PRO A 146 -11.00 -0.96 -5.99
CA PRO A 146 -10.38 0.30 -6.37
C PRO A 146 -10.84 0.78 -7.74
N SER A 147 -10.86 2.10 -7.93
CA SER A 147 -11.27 2.72 -9.21
C SER A 147 -10.22 2.57 -10.32
N ALA A 148 -8.96 2.29 -9.95
CA ALA A 148 -7.87 2.08 -10.90
C ALA A 148 -6.80 1.14 -10.34
N HIS A 149 -6.04 0.51 -11.25
CA HIS A 149 -4.81 -0.18 -10.90
C HIS A 149 -3.69 0.83 -10.60
N GLN A 150 -3.18 0.81 -9.37
CA GLN A 150 -2.16 1.75 -8.92
C GLN A 150 -1.11 1.07 -8.08
N GLY A 151 0.10 1.61 -8.14
CA GLY A 151 1.17 1.21 -7.25
C GLY A 151 2.07 2.37 -6.87
N VAL A 152 2.60 2.28 -5.65
CA VAL A 152 3.51 3.24 -5.05
C VAL A 152 4.69 2.46 -4.47
N ALA A 153 5.91 2.87 -4.77
CA ALA A 153 7.11 2.35 -4.14
C ALA A 153 7.82 3.46 -3.38
N MET A 154 8.30 3.14 -2.18
CA MET A 154 8.91 4.07 -1.25
C MET A 154 10.18 3.45 -0.66
N LEU A 155 11.32 4.01 -1.02
CA LEU A 155 12.63 3.61 -0.53
C LEU A 155 13.01 4.44 0.69
N TYR A 156 13.18 3.75 1.81
CA TYR A 156 13.57 4.31 3.09
C TYR A 156 15.04 4.04 3.36
N GLU A 157 15.73 5.07 3.87
CA GLU A 157 17.09 4.93 4.38
C GLU A 157 17.19 5.34 5.84
N ARG A 158 18.09 4.66 6.55
CA ARG A 158 18.56 5.07 7.86
C ARG A 158 19.70 6.07 7.70
N GLY A 159 19.49 7.30 8.15
CA GLY A 159 20.52 8.34 8.22
C GLY A 159 20.84 8.77 9.66
N PRO A 160 21.95 9.49 9.87
CA PRO A 160 22.23 10.16 11.14
C PRO A 160 21.08 11.10 11.52
N GLY A 161 20.65 11.07 12.80
CA GLY A 161 19.58 11.94 13.31
C GLY A 161 18.18 11.65 12.76
N THR A 162 17.99 10.60 11.95
CA THR A 162 16.69 10.28 11.37
C THR A 162 15.80 9.59 12.41
N ARG A 163 14.68 10.21 12.77
CA ARG A 163 13.67 9.54 13.63
C ARG A 163 13.11 8.30 12.93
N VAL A 164 12.77 7.28 13.70
CA VAL A 164 12.03 6.12 13.19
C VAL A 164 10.67 6.62 12.69
N THR A 165 10.18 6.04 11.58
CA THR A 165 8.83 6.35 11.10
C THR A 165 7.85 6.03 12.21
N GLU A 166 7.13 7.04 12.71
CA GLU A 166 6.21 6.83 13.81
C GLU A 166 4.87 6.39 13.25
N VAL A 167 4.45 5.17 13.58
CA VAL A 167 3.17 4.60 13.17
C VAL A 167 2.27 4.44 14.40
N ARG A 168 0.99 4.76 14.27
CA ARG A 168 -0.07 4.47 15.23
C ARG A 168 -1.18 3.73 14.51
N GLN A 169 -1.65 2.64 15.09
CA GLN A 169 -2.78 1.86 14.57
C GLN A 169 -3.72 1.55 15.70
N HIS A 170 -4.99 1.86 15.51
CA HIS A 170 -6.07 1.67 16.47
C HIS A 170 -7.09 0.71 15.82
N PRO A 171 -7.09 -0.58 16.19
CA PRO A 171 -8.08 -1.54 15.70
C PRO A 171 -9.43 -1.37 16.41
N GLY A 172 -10.50 -1.81 15.75
CA GLY A 172 -11.85 -1.87 16.35
C GLY A 172 -12.49 -0.51 16.63
N VAL A 173 -12.02 0.55 15.99
CA VAL A 173 -12.52 1.91 16.20
C VAL A 173 -13.88 2.07 15.53
N GLN A 174 -14.90 2.45 16.31
CA GLN A 174 -16.22 2.77 15.74
C GLN A 174 -16.20 4.15 15.09
N PRO A 175 -17.02 4.40 14.05
CA PRO A 175 -17.04 5.67 13.32
C PRO A 175 -17.23 6.92 14.20
N ASP A 176 -18.04 6.83 15.26
CA ASP A 176 -18.31 7.90 16.23
C ASP A 176 -17.11 8.22 17.13
N ALA A 177 -16.22 7.24 17.37
CA ALA A 177 -14.99 7.43 18.12
C ALA A 177 -13.82 7.98 17.28
N VAL A 178 -13.94 7.95 15.93
CA VAL A 178 -12.86 8.38 15.02
C VAL A 178 -12.44 9.84 15.24
N PRO A 179 -13.35 10.84 15.29
CA PRO A 179 -12.93 12.24 15.39
C PRO A 179 -12.02 12.51 16.59
N GLU A 180 -12.36 11.97 17.75
CA GLU A 180 -11.61 12.19 18.98
C GLU A 180 -10.25 11.48 18.96
N LEU A 181 -10.20 10.23 18.50
CA LEU A 181 -8.95 9.48 18.37
C LEU A 181 -8.05 10.09 17.29
N ALA A 182 -8.62 10.54 16.18
CA ALA A 182 -7.89 11.16 15.10
C ALA A 182 -7.28 12.50 15.53
N ARG A 183 -8.04 13.32 16.25
CA ARG A 183 -7.55 14.57 16.85
C ARG A 183 -6.36 14.32 17.78
N ARG A 184 -6.43 13.29 18.62
CA ARG A 184 -5.30 12.90 19.50
C ARG A 184 -4.10 12.41 18.70
N GLY A 185 -4.30 11.45 17.79
CA GLY A 185 -3.23 10.86 16.99
C GLY A 185 -2.49 11.89 16.14
N VAL A 186 -3.22 12.83 15.52
CA VAL A 186 -2.60 13.93 14.77
C VAL A 186 -1.83 14.88 15.69
N ALA A 187 -2.41 15.27 16.83
CA ALA A 187 -1.73 16.16 17.77
C ALA A 187 -0.43 15.55 18.32
N GLU A 188 -0.47 14.27 18.71
CA GLU A 188 0.69 13.53 19.21
C GLU A 188 1.79 13.41 18.16
N LEU A 189 1.46 13.00 16.94
CA LEU A 189 2.43 12.83 15.86
C LEU A 189 2.96 14.17 15.33
N SER A 190 2.20 15.25 15.46
CA SER A 190 2.62 16.59 15.01
C SER A 190 3.44 17.34 16.06
N ALA A 191 3.41 16.94 17.34
CA ALA A 191 4.06 17.66 18.45
C ALA A 191 5.59 17.81 18.29
N GLY A 192 6.24 16.98 17.47
CA GLY A 192 7.67 17.08 17.14
C GLY A 192 7.99 17.64 15.75
N HIS A 193 6.96 18.00 14.97
CA HIS A 193 7.07 18.31 13.55
C HIS A 193 6.26 19.56 13.18
N PRO A 194 6.69 20.76 13.65
CA PRO A 194 6.00 22.00 13.28
C PRO A 194 6.03 22.17 11.76
N GLY A 195 4.85 22.38 11.15
CA GLY A 195 4.70 22.46 9.70
C GLY A 195 4.60 21.11 8.99
N ALA A 196 4.38 20.00 9.70
CA ALA A 196 4.02 18.73 9.08
C ALA A 196 2.79 18.91 8.18
N ARG A 197 2.90 18.48 6.93
CA ARG A 197 1.76 18.47 6.00
C ARG A 197 0.88 17.28 6.32
N VAL A 198 -0.43 17.49 6.45
CA VAL A 198 -1.38 16.43 6.75
C VAL A 198 -2.04 15.93 5.46
N VAL A 199 -2.05 14.62 5.26
CA VAL A 199 -2.75 13.94 4.18
C VAL A 199 -3.71 12.94 4.79
N LEU A 200 -5.01 13.07 4.53
CA LEU A 200 -6.03 12.16 5.05
C LEU A 200 -6.67 11.39 3.90
N SER A 201 -7.02 10.13 4.14
CA SER A 201 -7.84 9.37 3.19
C SER A 201 -9.23 9.98 3.05
N ASP A 202 -9.87 9.73 1.92
CA ASP A 202 -11.26 10.16 1.69
C ASP A 202 -12.20 9.68 2.82
N SER A 203 -12.01 8.43 3.24
CA SER A 203 -12.80 7.78 4.28
C SER A 203 -12.65 8.45 5.64
N LEU A 204 -11.41 8.79 6.04
CA LEU A 204 -11.12 9.47 7.30
C LEU A 204 -11.62 10.92 7.28
N ALA A 205 -11.34 11.67 6.20
CA ALA A 205 -11.80 13.05 6.07
C ALA A 205 -13.34 13.16 6.13
N ALA A 206 -14.06 12.18 5.60
CA ALA A 206 -15.52 12.16 5.63
C ALA A 206 -16.14 11.84 7.00
N VAL A 207 -15.42 11.20 7.93
CA VAL A 207 -15.90 11.00 9.32
C VAL A 207 -15.32 12.03 10.30
N TRP A 208 -14.35 12.83 9.87
CA TRP A 208 -13.75 13.89 10.68
C TRP A 208 -13.65 15.21 9.88
N PRO A 209 -14.81 15.86 9.59
CA PRO A 209 -14.86 17.06 8.75
C PRO A 209 -14.18 18.27 9.40
N ASP A 210 -14.22 18.37 10.73
CA ASP A 210 -13.59 19.43 11.51
C ASP A 210 -12.11 19.13 11.85
N GLY A 211 -11.46 18.31 11.00
CA GLY A 211 -10.03 18.02 11.10
C GLY A 211 -9.15 19.25 10.84
N PRO A 212 -7.83 19.12 11.04
CA PRO A 212 -6.88 20.18 10.67
C PRO A 212 -6.91 20.44 9.16
N ASP A 213 -6.25 21.52 8.73
CA ASP A 213 -5.96 21.72 7.31
C ASP A 213 -5.19 20.51 6.75
N HIS A 214 -5.71 19.95 5.66
CA HIS A 214 -5.21 18.69 5.11
C HIS A 214 -5.42 18.59 3.60
N THR A 215 -4.54 17.82 2.96
CA THR A 215 -4.79 17.31 1.62
C THR A 215 -5.62 16.04 1.71
N ARG A 216 -6.80 16.02 1.11
CA ARG A 216 -7.64 14.82 1.01
C ARG A 216 -7.19 13.97 -0.17
N ALA A 217 -6.89 12.69 0.08
CA ALA A 217 -6.62 11.74 -0.98
C ALA A 217 -7.91 11.47 -1.80
N PRO A 218 -7.82 11.28 -3.13
CA PRO A 218 -8.98 10.97 -3.95
C PRO A 218 -9.73 9.74 -3.46
N ALA A 219 -11.06 9.79 -3.55
CA ALA A 219 -11.91 8.62 -3.36
C ALA A 219 -11.55 7.52 -4.38
N GLY A 220 -11.89 6.27 -4.03
CA GLY A 220 -11.74 5.12 -4.92
C GLY A 220 -10.37 4.42 -4.90
N GLN A 221 -9.38 4.93 -4.16
CA GLN A 221 -8.06 4.29 -4.00
C GLN A 221 -7.79 3.98 -2.52
N PRO A 222 -8.44 2.97 -1.93
CA PRO A 222 -8.43 2.72 -0.50
C PRO A 222 -7.06 2.32 0.05
N THR A 223 -6.21 1.65 -0.74
CA THR A 223 -4.90 1.16 -0.28
C THR A 223 -3.77 2.09 -0.69
N THR A 224 -3.82 2.71 -1.88
CA THR A 224 -2.71 3.54 -2.38
C THR A 224 -2.91 5.05 -2.23
N GLY A 225 -4.13 5.53 -1.95
CA GLY A 225 -4.48 6.96 -2.05
C GLY A 225 -3.59 7.91 -1.24
N VAL A 226 -3.46 7.70 0.08
CA VAL A 226 -2.61 8.57 0.93
C VAL A 226 -1.13 8.45 0.58
N TRP A 227 -0.69 7.26 0.17
CA TRP A 227 0.69 6.98 -0.24
C TRP A 227 1.04 7.60 -1.58
N TRP A 228 0.06 7.71 -2.49
CA TRP A 228 0.21 8.41 -3.76
C TRP A 228 0.58 9.88 -3.53
N HIS A 229 -0.06 10.53 -2.55
CA HIS A 229 0.28 11.89 -2.15
C HIS A 229 1.64 11.98 -1.46
N LEU A 230 1.96 11.06 -0.54
CA LEU A 230 3.26 11.00 0.10
C LEU A 230 4.41 10.84 -0.92
N ALA A 231 4.24 9.96 -1.91
CA ALA A 231 5.26 9.73 -2.94
C ALA A 231 5.49 10.94 -3.85
N GLY A 232 4.50 11.83 -3.98
CA GLY A 232 4.64 13.09 -4.70
C GLY A 232 5.02 14.28 -3.81
N ALA A 233 5.26 14.05 -2.51
CA ALA A 233 5.61 15.10 -1.59
C ALA A 233 7.06 15.56 -1.81
N GLY A 234 7.30 16.87 -1.71
CA GLY A 234 8.66 17.40 -1.51
C GLY A 234 9.19 17.06 -0.11
N GLY A 235 10.34 17.63 0.24
CA GLY A 235 10.96 17.43 1.55
C GLY A 235 10.12 17.83 2.77
N GLY A 236 10.61 17.49 3.96
CA GLY A 236 9.95 17.78 5.23
C GLY A 236 9.12 16.61 5.75
N THR A 237 8.30 16.83 6.78
CA THR A 237 7.47 15.77 7.37
C THR A 237 6.06 15.78 6.80
N VAL A 238 5.55 14.60 6.47
CA VAL A 238 4.17 14.38 6.05
C VAL A 238 3.52 13.41 7.04
N LEU A 239 2.39 13.82 7.60
CA LEU A 239 1.52 12.95 8.38
C LEU A 239 0.45 12.39 7.44
N VAL A 240 0.43 11.07 7.28
CA VAL A 240 -0.64 10.36 6.56
C VAL A 240 -1.59 9.73 7.55
N GLY A 241 -2.89 9.82 7.29
CA GLY A 241 -3.94 9.22 8.11
C GLY A 241 -4.98 8.51 7.26
N ASP A 242 -5.38 7.30 7.68
CA ASP A 242 -6.42 6.53 7.01
C ASP A 242 -7.38 5.91 8.03
N TYR A 243 -8.62 5.71 7.62
CA TYR A 243 -9.62 4.97 8.37
C TYR A 243 -10.32 3.98 7.46
N ASP A 244 -10.05 2.70 7.68
CA ASP A 244 -10.80 1.62 7.06
C ASP A 244 -12.12 1.43 7.82
N ARG A 245 -13.24 1.78 7.19
CA ARG A 245 -14.57 1.70 7.82
C ARG A 245 -15.06 0.28 7.99
N GLU A 246 -14.70 -0.61 7.07
CA GLU A 246 -15.18 -1.99 7.04
C GLU A 246 -14.43 -2.82 8.08
N LEU A 247 -13.10 -2.67 8.11
CA LEU A 247 -12.24 -3.39 9.04
C LEU A 247 -12.00 -2.63 10.37
N ARG A 248 -12.46 -1.38 10.46
CA ARG A 248 -12.39 -0.51 11.65
C ARG A 248 -10.96 -0.26 12.14
N TYR A 249 -10.04 -0.05 11.20
CA TYR A 249 -8.66 0.34 11.50
C TYR A 249 -8.49 1.84 11.30
N LEU A 250 -8.15 2.57 12.35
CA LEU A 250 -7.70 3.96 12.27
C LEU A 250 -6.17 4.00 12.36
N CYS A 251 -5.52 4.48 11.32
CA CYS A 251 -4.06 4.42 11.17
C CYS A 251 -3.48 5.79 10.88
N PHE A 252 -2.31 6.06 11.48
CA PHE A 252 -1.53 7.26 11.22
C PHE A 252 -0.05 6.93 11.08
N ALA A 253 0.66 7.66 10.22
CA ALA A 253 2.11 7.62 10.16
C ALA A 253 2.70 9.02 9.92
N ALA A 254 3.77 9.35 10.64
CA ALA A 254 4.61 10.51 10.35
C ALA A 254 5.85 10.06 9.58
N VAL A 255 5.99 10.55 8.35
CA VAL A 255 7.09 10.20 7.44
C VAL A 255 7.90 11.44 7.10
N THR A 256 9.20 11.40 7.39
CA THR A 256 10.14 12.44 6.94
C THR A 256 10.62 12.13 5.52
N VAL A 257 10.42 13.06 4.61
CA VAL A 257 10.87 13.03 3.21
C VAL A 257 12.19 13.82 3.10
N GLY A 258 13.22 13.16 2.60
CA GLY A 258 14.59 13.67 2.47
C GLY A 258 14.95 14.19 1.09
#